data_AF-A0A930F5Z6-F1
#
_entry.id   AF-A0A930F5Z6-F1
#
_cell.length_a   1.000
_cell.length_b   1.000
_cell.length_c   1.000
_cell.angle_alpha   90.00
_cell.angle_beta   90.00
_cell.angle_gamma   90.00
#
_symmetry.space_group_name_H-M   'P 1'
#
loop_
_entity.id
_entity.type
_entity.pdbx_description
1 polymer ?
#
loop_
_entity_poly.entity_id
_entity_poly.type
_entity_poly.pdbx_seq_one_letter_code
_entity_poly.pdbx_strand_id
1 'polypeptide(L)'
;MKQKTLHTALQEFAYEQYHSEKNNLSPEQWVALLNGYYYNKEAAMLAEQIGLNEVDVQIWYCRFALAVTAYALKLCNKAKQKAYFRLTPQKNVTTSIPVFLVN
;
A
#
# COMPACT_ATOMS: atom_id res chain seq x y z
N MET A 1 10.19 -6.20 -9.88
CA MET A 1 8.97 -6.35 -9.04
C MET A 1 9.07 -5.58 -7.72
N LYS A 2 10.10 -5.80 -6.88
CA LYS A 2 10.23 -5.16 -5.55
C LYS A 2 10.18 -3.61 -5.57
N GLN A 3 10.93 -2.96 -6.47
CA GLN A 3 10.89 -1.49 -6.62
C GLN A 3 9.51 -0.96 -7.05
N LYS A 4 8.81 -1.68 -7.94
CA LYS A 4 7.47 -1.29 -8.38
C LYS A 4 6.46 -1.37 -7.24
N THR A 5 6.56 -2.39 -6.38
CA THR A 5 5.73 -2.54 -5.18
C THR A 5 5.98 -1.42 -4.16
N LEU A 6 7.24 -1.09 -3.90
CA LEU A 6 7.62 0.01 -3.01
C LEU A 6 7.07 1.36 -3.51
N HIS A 7 7.32 1.68 -4.77
CA HIS A 7 6.92 2.94 -5.37
C HIS A 7 5.40 3.14 -5.36
N THR A 8 4.64 2.13 -5.80
CA THR A 8 3.17 2.22 -5.80
C THR A 8 2.59 2.35 -4.39
N ALA A 9 3.11 1.59 -3.41
CA ALA A 9 2.63 1.68 -2.03
C ALA A 9 2.87 3.06 -1.42
N LEU A 10 4.05 3.63 -1.62
CA LEU A 10 4.38 4.97 -1.11
C LEU A 10 3.60 6.06 -1.84
N GLN A 11 3.36 5.90 -3.14
CA GLN A 11 2.56 6.86 -3.92
C GLN A 11 1.09 6.88 -3.47
N GLU A 12 0.46 5.70 -3.31
CA GLU A 12 -0.91 5.59 -2.79
C GLU A 12 -1.01 6.22 -1.39
N PHE A 13 -0.08 5.86 -0.50
CA PHE A 13 -0.03 6.40 0.86
C PHE A 13 0.16 7.92 0.89
N ALA A 14 1.14 8.45 0.14
CA ALA A 14 1.42 9.88 0.09
C ALA A 14 0.24 10.66 -0.47
N TYR A 15 -0.46 10.14 -1.48
CA TYR A 15 -1.65 10.77 -2.02
C TYR A 15 -2.76 10.89 -0.97
N GLU A 16 -3.05 9.81 -0.22
CA GLU A 16 -4.06 9.83 0.84
C GLU A 16 -3.68 10.80 1.98
N GLN A 17 -2.42 10.77 2.41
CA GLN A 17 -1.96 11.63 3.51
C GLN A 17 -1.89 13.11 3.10
N TYR A 18 -1.52 13.41 1.86
CA TYR A 18 -1.44 14.78 1.36
C TYR A 18 -2.80 15.48 1.39
N HIS A 19 -3.88 14.76 1.08
CA HIS A 19 -5.25 15.27 1.10
C HIS A 19 -5.92 15.16 2.48
N SER A 20 -5.21 14.71 3.51
CA SER A 20 -5.74 14.65 4.86
C SER A 20 -5.86 16.05 5.47
N GLU A 21 -6.97 16.34 6.14
CA GLU A 21 -7.17 17.58 6.91
C GLU A 21 -6.14 17.77 8.04
N LYS A 22 -5.43 16.69 8.41
CA LYS A 22 -4.38 16.69 9.44
C LYS A 22 -2.97 16.87 8.86
N ASN A 23 -2.85 17.10 7.56
CA ASN A 23 -1.56 17.28 6.90
C ASN A 23 -0.98 18.67 7.20
N ASN A 24 0.11 18.69 7.96
CA ASN A 24 0.84 19.90 8.31
C ASN A 24 2.19 20.02 7.58
N LEU A 25 2.46 19.14 6.62
CA LEU A 25 3.72 19.11 5.88
C LEU A 25 3.61 19.90 4.58
N SER A 26 4.65 20.68 4.29
CA SER A 26 4.80 21.31 2.98
C SER A 26 5.07 20.27 1.88
N PRO A 27 4.81 20.60 0.60
CA PRO A 27 5.16 19.73 -0.53
C PRO A 27 6.64 19.33 -0.54
N GLU A 28 7.55 20.26 -0.21
CA GLU A 28 8.99 20.02 -0.15
C GLU A 28 9.36 19.02 0.95
N GLN A 29 8.73 19.15 2.13
CA GLN A 29 8.92 18.23 3.25
C GLN A 29 8.44 16.82 2.87
N TRP A 30 7.32 16.70 2.17
CA TRP A 30 6.82 15.43 1.65
C TRP A 30 7.80 14.76 0.69
N VAL A 31 8.30 15.50 -0.30
CA VAL A 31 9.29 14.98 -1.26
C VAL A 31 10.57 14.55 -0.54
N ALA A 32 11.04 15.34 0.42
CA ALA A 32 12.24 15.04 1.18
C ALA A 32 12.07 13.80 2.09
N LEU A 33 10.91 13.63 2.73
CA LEU A 33 10.59 12.44 3.54
C LEU A 33 10.56 11.17 2.68
N LEU A 34 9.88 11.21 1.53
CA LEU A 34 9.81 10.08 0.60
C LEU A 34 11.20 9.70 0.07
N ASN A 35 11.99 10.69 -0.36
CA ASN A 35 13.36 10.46 -0.83
C ASN A 35 14.27 9.95 0.29
N GLY A 36 14.15 10.53 1.49
CA GLY A 36 14.92 10.08 2.64
C GLY A 36 14.66 8.62 2.98
N TYR A 37 13.39 8.22 3.00
CA TYR A 37 13.03 6.82 3.19
C TYR A 37 13.54 5.92 2.06
N TYR A 38 13.38 6.35 0.80
CA TYR A 38 13.81 5.56 -0.36
C TYR A 38 15.33 5.31 -0.41
N TYR A 39 16.12 6.31 -0.02
CA TYR A 39 17.58 6.25 0.00
C TYR A 39 18.17 5.87 1.37
N ASN A 40 17.34 5.50 2.35
CA ASN A 40 17.74 5.17 3.72
C ASN A 40 18.60 6.26 4.38
N LYS A 41 18.22 7.53 4.22
CA LYS A 41 18.87 8.64 4.95
C LYS A 41 18.61 8.52 6.44
N GLU A 42 19.57 8.96 7.25
CA GLU A 42 19.39 9.05 8.70
C GLU A 42 18.33 10.11 9.04
N ALA A 43 17.44 9.77 9.98
CA ALA A 43 16.34 10.64 10.37
C ALA A 43 16.82 11.97 10.94
N ALA A 44 17.89 11.96 11.75
CA ALA A 44 18.49 13.16 12.34
C ALA A 44 18.95 14.15 11.27
N MET A 45 19.71 13.66 10.28
CA MET A 45 20.20 14.49 9.17
C MET A 45 19.06 15.06 8.32
N LEU A 46 18.03 14.24 8.04
CA LEU A 46 16.90 14.71 7.25
C LEU A 46 16.09 15.74 8.03
N ALA A 47 15.86 15.52 9.32
CA ALA A 47 15.11 16.41 10.20
C ALA A 47 15.72 17.82 10.24
N GLU A 48 17.05 17.90 10.38
CA GLU A 48 17.80 19.15 10.29
C GLU A 48 17.60 19.82 8.92
N GLN A 49 17.68 19.05 7.82
CA GLN A 49 17.52 19.58 6.46
C GLN A 49 16.13 20.19 6.20
N ILE A 50 15.07 19.64 6.78
CA ILE A 50 13.68 20.00 6.45
C ILE A 50 12.93 20.74 7.57
N GLY A 51 13.65 21.09 8.64
CA GLY A 51 13.11 21.82 9.79
C GLY A 51 12.05 21.06 10.57
N LEU A 52 12.17 19.74 10.67
CA LEU A 52 11.28 18.89 11.47
C LEU A 52 12.01 18.33 12.69
N ASN A 53 11.25 17.77 13.64
CA ASN A 53 11.82 16.98 14.73
C ASN A 53 12.24 15.60 14.21
N GLU A 54 13.40 15.10 14.65
CA GLU A 54 13.86 13.75 14.34
C GLU A 54 12.82 12.67 14.66
N VAL A 55 12.14 12.79 15.80
CA VAL A 55 11.10 11.84 16.23
C VAL A 55 9.95 11.82 15.21
N ASP A 56 9.55 12.98 14.67
CA ASP A 56 8.51 13.06 13.66
C ASP A 56 8.96 12.39 12.35
N VAL A 57 10.21 12.59 11.94
CA VAL A 57 10.79 11.93 10.76
C VAL A 57 10.81 10.40 10.95
N GLN A 58 11.21 9.91 12.12
CA GLN A 58 11.18 8.47 12.42
C GLN A 58 9.75 7.92 12.39
N ILE A 59 8.78 8.64 12.96
CA ILE A 59 7.36 8.26 12.91
C ILE A 59 6.89 8.14 11.46
N TRP A 60 7.29 9.07 10.59
CA TRP A 60 6.97 9.00 9.16
C TRP A 60 7.60 7.78 8.50
N TYR A 61 8.87 7.46 8.79
CA TYR A 61 9.52 6.26 8.27
C TYR A 61 8.81 4.97 8.71
N CYS A 62 8.38 4.89 9.97
CA CYS A 62 7.57 3.78 10.44
C CYS A 62 6.24 3.67 9.67
N ARG A 63 5.56 4.79 9.42
CA ARG A 63 4.32 4.82 8.63
C ARG A 63 4.53 4.33 7.20
N PHE A 64 5.63 4.74 6.56
CA PHE A 64 6.00 4.27 5.23
C PHE A 64 6.26 2.76 5.22
N ALA A 65 7.00 2.23 6.19
CA ALA A 65 7.25 0.79 6.31
C ALA A 65 5.94 -0.01 6.49
N LEU A 66 5.01 0.51 7.30
CA LEU A 66 3.69 -0.11 7.48
C LEU A 66 2.88 -0.09 6.18
N ALA A 67 2.85 1.02 5.46
CA ALA A 67 2.14 1.13 4.19
C ALA A 67 2.67 0.15 3.14
N VAL A 68 4.00 0.05 3.00
CA VAL A 68 4.65 -0.89 2.08
C VAL A 68 4.33 -2.33 2.44
N THR A 69 4.35 -2.66 3.75
CA THR A 69 4.04 -4.00 4.24
C THR A 69 2.58 -4.36 4.00
N ALA A 70 1.65 -3.44 4.28
CA ALA A 70 0.22 -3.63 4.03
C ALA A 70 -0.07 -3.87 2.55
N TYR A 71 0.58 -3.09 1.67
CA TYR A 71 0.44 -3.27 0.22
C TYR A 71 1.02 -4.61 -0.27
N ALA A 72 2.19 -5.02 0.26
CA ALA A 72 2.76 -6.33 -0.04
C ALA A 72 1.82 -7.49 0.38
N LEU A 73 1.21 -7.40 1.56
CA LEU A 73 0.22 -8.38 2.03
C LEU A 73 -1.01 -8.43 1.11
N LYS A 74 -1.52 -7.27 0.68
CA LYS A 74 -2.63 -7.19 -0.29
C LYS A 74 -2.31 -7.91 -1.60
N LEU A 75 -1.10 -7.75 -2.14
CA LEU A 75 -0.65 -8.45 -3.34
C LEU A 75 -0.54 -9.96 -3.13
N CYS A 76 0.03 -10.40 -1.99
CA CYS A 76 0.13 -11.81 -1.63
C CYS A 76 -1.24 -12.47 -1.54
N ASN A 77 -2.21 -11.80 -0.90
CA ASN A 77 -3.58 -12.30 -0.77
C ASN A 77 -4.28 -12.40 -2.13
N LYS A 78 -4.11 -11.40 -3.00
CA LYS A 78 -4.66 -11.43 -4.38
C LYS A 78 -4.06 -12.58 -5.20
N ALA A 79 -2.76 -12.85 -5.06
CA ALA A 79 -2.11 -13.97 -5.71
C ALA A 79 -2.64 -15.32 -5.21
N LYS A 80 -2.82 -15.48 -3.90
CA LYS A 80 -3.41 -16.69 -3.30
C LYS A 80 -4.84 -16.94 -3.80
N GLN A 81 -5.68 -15.92 -3.83
CA GLN A 81 -7.04 -16.02 -4.37
C GLN A 81 -7.03 -16.45 -5.84
N LYS A 82 -6.19 -15.83 -6.68
CA LYS A 82 -6.06 -16.19 -8.10
C LYS A 82 -5.56 -17.62 -8.29
N ALA A 83 -4.66 -18.11 -7.43
CA ALA A 83 -4.20 -19.49 -7.45
C ALA A 83 -5.32 -20.47 -7.04
N TYR A 84 -6.09 -20.14 -5.99
CA TYR A 84 -7.25 -20.93 -5.57
C TYR A 84 -8.28 -21.07 -6.72
N PHE A 85 -8.68 -19.98 -7.36
CA PHE A 85 -9.60 -20.01 -8.51
C PHE A 85 -9.08 -20.81 -9.72
N ARG A 86 -7.76 -20.93 -9.90
CA ARG A 86 -7.16 -21.76 -10.97
C ARG A 86 -7.15 -23.25 -10.62
N LEU A 87 -7.05 -23.58 -9.33
CA LEU A 87 -6.98 -24.97 -8.84
C LEU A 87 -8.36 -25.58 -8.58
N THR A 88 -9.38 -24.75 -8.34
CA THR A 88 -10.79 -25.14 -8.41
C THR A 88 -11.37 -24.62 -9.72
N PRO A 89 -11.23 -25.34 -10.85
CA PRO A 89 -12.05 -25.02 -12.00
C PRO A 89 -13.51 -25.14 -11.53
N GLN A 90 -14.31 -24.11 -11.77
CA GLN A 90 -15.76 -24.24 -11.68
C GLN A 90 -16.12 -25.47 -12.51
N LYS A 91 -16.48 -26.57 -11.83
CA LYS A 91 -17.31 -27.58 -12.49
C LYS A 91 -18.48 -26.77 -13.01
N ASN A 92 -18.65 -26.71 -14.33
CA ASN A 92 -19.86 -26.21 -14.94
C ASN A 92 -21.00 -26.94 -14.24
N VAL A 93 -21.64 -26.28 -13.27
CA VAL A 93 -22.90 -26.74 -12.73
C VAL A 93 -23.87 -26.40 -13.83
N THR A 94 -24.08 -27.34 -14.74
CA THR A 94 -25.27 -27.38 -15.57
C THR A 94 -26.42 -27.54 -14.59
N THR A 95 -26.96 -26.41 -14.12
CA THR A 95 -28.29 -26.37 -13.51
C THR A 95 -29.26 -26.77 -14.62
N SER A 96 -29.46 -28.07 -14.78
CA SER A 96 -30.68 -28.61 -15.36
C SER A 96 -31.78 -28.16 -14.41
N ILE A 97 -32.54 -27.17 -14.85
CA ILE A 97 -33.77 -26.75 -14.17
C ILE A 97 -34.70 -27.98 -14.26
N PRO A 98 -35.09 -28.62 -13.14
CA PRO A 98 -36.17 -29.57 -13.20
C PRO A 98 -37.42 -28.76 -13.48
N VAL A 99 -38.02 -28.98 -14.65
CA VAL A 99 -39.38 -28.53 -14.94
C VAL A 99 -40.30 -29.27 -13.95
N PHE A 100 -40.55 -28.65 -12.81
CA PHE A 100 -41.66 -29.05 -11.96
C PHE A 100 -42.94 -28.67 -12.68
N LEU A 101 -43.70 -29.69 -13.02
CA LEU A 101 -45.10 -29.64 -13.41
C LEU A 101 -45.84 -28.61 -12.55
N VAL A 102 -46.35 -27.57 -13.20
CA VAL A 102 -47.46 -26.77 -12.68
C VAL A 102 -48.65 -27.14 -13.56
N ASN A 103 -49.62 -27.78 -12.90
CA ASN A 103 -50.93 -28.29 -13.34
C ASN A 103 -51.48 -27.80 -14.68
#